data_AF-A0A8D5FN92-F1
#
_entry.id   AF-A0A8D5FN92-F1
#
_cell.length_a   1.000
_cell.length_b   1.000
_cell.length_c   1.000
_cell.angle_alpha   90.00
_cell.angle_beta   90.00
_cell.angle_gamma   90.00
#
_symmetry.space_group_name_H-M   'P 1'
#
loop_
_entity.id
_entity.type
_entity.pdbx_description
1 polymer ?
#
loop_
_entity_poly.entity_id
_entity_poly.type
_entity_poly.pdbx_seq_one_letter_code
_entity_poly.pdbx_strand_id
1 'polypeptide(L)'
;MAQEGEEVAVEQNLALEQFFAGADLLIHDAQYTQEEYSSRINWGHTSIEYAIGAANRAGVKQLALFHHDPDRTDVQLDEFAQEYCQSGKYGETEIFLAREGMIIDL
;
A
#
# COMPACT_ATOMS: atom_id res chain seq x y z
N MET A 1 -18.25 21.16 -8.08
CA MET A 1 -18.51 20.42 -6.81
C MET A 1 -17.99 18.98 -6.86
N ALA A 2 -18.57 18.03 -7.60
CA ALA A 2 -18.01 16.66 -7.66
C ALA A 2 -16.70 16.58 -8.45
N GLN A 3 -16.67 17.19 -9.64
CA GLN A 3 -15.49 17.19 -10.52
C GLN A 3 -14.27 17.89 -9.89
N GLU A 4 -14.45 19.04 -9.25
CA GLU A 4 -13.37 19.73 -8.54
C GLU A 4 -12.79 18.88 -7.39
N GLY A 5 -13.63 18.08 -6.72
CA GLY A 5 -13.16 17.17 -5.66
C GLY A 5 -12.31 16.02 -6.20
N GLU A 6 -12.70 15.45 -7.34
CA GLU A 6 -11.92 14.42 -8.03
C GLU A 6 -10.57 14.96 -8.54
N GLU A 7 -10.57 16.15 -9.13
CA GLU A 7 -9.36 16.82 -9.61
C GLU A 7 -8.37 17.08 -8.46
N VAL A 8 -8.86 17.60 -7.33
CA VAL A 8 -8.03 17.81 -6.13
C VAL A 8 -7.51 16.48 -5.60
N ALA A 9 -8.32 15.42 -5.55
CA ALA A 9 -7.87 14.11 -5.08
C ALA A 9 -6.74 13.55 -5.96
N VAL A 10 -6.85 13.70 -7.29
CA VAL A 10 -5.79 13.30 -8.22
C VAL A 10 -4.52 14.10 -7.97
N GLU A 11 -4.62 15.43 -7.84
CA GLU A 11 -3.47 16.29 -7.57
C GLU A 11 -2.76 15.92 -6.26
N GLN A 12 -3.53 15.66 -5.19
CA GLN A 12 -2.96 15.27 -3.90
C GLN A 12 -2.29 13.89 -3.95
N ASN A 13 -2.88 12.93 -4.66
CA ASN A 13 -2.26 11.61 -4.84
C ASN A 13 -0.93 11.71 -5.61
N LEU A 14 -0.88 12.54 -6.66
CA LEU A 14 0.36 12.81 -7.39
C LEU A 14 1.41 13.48 -6.51
N ALA A 15 1.01 14.44 -5.67
CA ALA A 15 1.91 15.10 -4.74
C ALA A 15 2.49 14.11 -3.70
N LEU A 16 1.68 13.16 -3.22
CA LEU A 16 2.14 12.09 -2.34
C LEU A 16 3.13 11.16 -3.06
N GLU A 17 2.81 10.69 -4.26
CA GLU A 17 3.73 9.86 -5.07
C GLU A 17 5.06 10.57 -5.32
N GLN A 18 5.03 11.87 -5.59
CA GLN A 18 6.23 12.66 -5.78
C GLN A 18 7.04 12.81 -4.48
N PHE A 19 6.38 12.88 -3.33
CA PHE A 19 7.04 12.99 -2.03
C PHE A 19 7.90 11.75 -1.71
N PHE A 20 7.45 10.55 -2.07
CA PHE A 20 8.20 9.31 -1.84
C PHE A 20 8.89 8.74 -3.10
N ALA A 21 9.01 9.53 -4.17
CA ALA A 21 9.63 9.10 -5.40
C ALA A 21 11.09 8.63 -5.19
N GLY A 22 11.39 7.41 -5.64
CA GLY A 22 12.72 6.81 -5.56
C GLY A 22 13.17 6.39 -4.16
N ALA A 23 12.26 6.34 -3.18
CA ALA A 23 12.61 5.94 -1.81
C ALA A 23 13.15 4.50 -1.74
N ASP A 24 14.15 4.27 -0.90
CA ASP A 24 14.68 2.93 -0.62
C ASP A 24 13.66 2.06 0.13
N LEU A 25 12.88 2.68 1.03
CA LEU A 25 11.80 2.04 1.78
C LEU A 25 10.63 3.01 1.93
N LEU A 26 9.43 2.53 1.56
CA LEU A 26 8.15 3.17 1.86
C LEU A 26 7.38 2.29 2.85
N ILE A 27 6.98 2.85 3.98
CA ILE A 27 6.01 2.21 4.90
C ILE A 27 4.65 2.86 4.62
N HIS A 28 3.69 2.07 4.19
CA HIS A 28 2.37 2.56 3.75
C HIS A 28 1.24 1.80 4.41
N ASP A 29 0.13 2.47 4.71
CA ASP A 29 -1.08 1.81 5.18
C ASP A 29 -1.69 0.95 4.05
N ALA A 30 -2.21 -0.22 4.40
CA ALA A 30 -2.72 -1.18 3.43
C ALA A 30 -3.78 -2.08 4.07
N GLN A 31 -4.75 -1.47 4.75
CA GLN A 31 -5.66 -2.20 5.64
C GLN A 31 -6.61 -3.15 4.91
N TYR A 32 -7.01 -2.82 3.69
CA TYR A 32 -8.04 -3.54 2.96
C TYR A 32 -7.53 -4.05 1.61
N THR A 33 -8.08 -5.16 1.13
CA THR A 33 -7.96 -5.52 -0.29
C THR A 33 -8.81 -4.58 -1.14
N GLN A 34 -8.55 -4.55 -2.45
CA GLN A 34 -9.37 -3.77 -3.37
C GLN A 34 -10.84 -4.23 -3.40
N GLU A 35 -11.08 -5.52 -3.16
CA GLU A 35 -12.43 -6.09 -3.06
C GLU A 35 -13.16 -5.56 -1.80
N GLU A 36 -12.49 -5.61 -0.65
CA GLU A 36 -13.02 -5.10 0.63
C GLU A 36 -13.27 -3.59 0.58
N TYR A 37 -12.39 -2.86 -0.11
CA TYR A 37 -12.36 -1.39 -0.15
C TYR A 37 -13.67 -0.77 -0.63
N SER A 38 -14.39 -1.43 -1.55
CA SER A 38 -15.70 -0.97 -2.06
C SER A 38 -16.72 -0.71 -0.95
N SER A 39 -16.64 -1.46 0.15
CA SER A 39 -17.50 -1.35 1.33
C SER A 39 -16.89 -0.51 2.48
N ARG A 40 -15.73 0.12 2.24
CA ARG A 40 -14.92 0.86 3.21
C ARG A 40 -14.50 2.26 2.71
N ILE A 41 -15.09 2.73 1.60
CA ILE A 41 -14.87 4.08 1.09
C ILE A 41 -15.18 5.11 2.19
N ASN A 42 -14.32 6.12 2.31
CA ASN A 42 -14.36 7.20 3.33
C ASN A 42 -13.95 6.78 4.75
N TRP A 43 -13.41 5.57 4.96
CA TRP A 43 -12.89 5.16 6.27
C TRP A 43 -11.45 5.65 6.52
N GLY A 44 -10.81 6.25 5.51
CA GLY A 44 -9.49 6.87 5.64
C GLY A 44 -8.31 5.90 5.48
N HIS A 45 -8.51 4.79 4.77
CA HIS A 45 -7.48 3.77 4.54
C HIS A 45 -7.24 3.52 3.05
N THR A 46 -6.09 2.96 2.75
CA THR A 46 -5.65 2.61 1.39
C THR A 46 -5.85 1.12 1.12
N SER A 47 -6.21 0.76 -0.12
CA SER A 47 -6.21 -0.65 -0.53
C SER A 47 -4.78 -1.14 -0.78
N ILE A 48 -4.50 -2.41 -0.49
CA ILE A 48 -3.19 -3.04 -0.72
C ILE A 48 -2.72 -2.81 -2.17
N GLU A 49 -3.60 -3.05 -3.13
CA GLU A 49 -3.32 -2.93 -4.56
C GLU A 49 -3.02 -1.48 -4.98
N TYR A 50 -3.69 -0.51 -4.37
CA TYR A 50 -3.40 0.90 -4.63
C TYR A 50 -2.01 1.27 -4.10
N ALA A 51 -1.67 0.89 -2.87
CA ALA A 51 -0.36 1.15 -2.28
C ALA A 51 0.77 0.53 -3.11
N ILE A 52 0.60 -0.73 -3.55
CA ILE A 52 1.54 -1.41 -4.47
C ILE A 52 1.69 -0.63 -5.78
N GLY A 53 0.56 -0.23 -6.38
CA GLY A 53 0.58 0.53 -7.63
C GLY A 53 1.30 1.87 -7.49
N ALA A 54 1.04 2.60 -6.40
CA ALA A 54 1.67 3.89 -6.12
C ALA A 54 3.18 3.77 -5.90
N ALA A 55 3.61 2.78 -5.11
CA ALA A 55 5.03 2.51 -4.88
C ALA A 55 5.79 2.19 -6.18
N ASN A 56 5.21 1.34 -7.03
CA ASN A 56 5.78 1.02 -8.34
C ASN A 56 5.88 2.25 -9.26
N ARG A 57 4.82 3.06 -9.35
CA ARG A 57 4.83 4.30 -10.17
C ARG A 57 5.89 5.28 -9.69
N ALA A 58 6.08 5.37 -8.38
CA ALA A 58 7.07 6.23 -7.76
C ALA A 58 8.51 5.67 -7.79
N GLY A 59 8.71 4.44 -8.27
CA GLY A 59 10.04 3.81 -8.33
C GLY A 59 10.63 3.51 -6.94
N VAL A 60 9.78 3.18 -5.97
CA VAL A 60 10.18 2.74 -4.63
C VAL A 60 10.86 1.38 -4.71
N LYS A 61 11.96 1.18 -3.97
CA LYS A 61 12.68 -0.11 -3.95
C LYS A 61 11.97 -1.16 -3.09
N GLN A 62 11.59 -0.78 -1.86
CA GLN A 62 10.92 -1.68 -0.91
C GLN A 62 9.64 -1.03 -0.36
N LEU A 63 8.54 -1.79 -0.33
CA LEU A 63 7.25 -1.41 0.23
C LEU A 63 6.91 -2.29 1.42
N ALA A 64 6.85 -1.69 2.61
CA ALA A 64 6.31 -2.31 3.81
C ALA A 64 4.82 -1.99 3.95
N LEU A 65 3.97 -3.01 3.75
CA LEU A 65 2.53 -2.91 4.00
C LEU A 65 2.28 -2.96 5.51
N PHE A 66 1.73 -1.88 6.06
CA PHE A 66 1.47 -1.70 7.50
C PHE A 66 -0.03 -1.43 7.76
N HIS A 67 -0.40 -1.37 9.04
CA HIS A 67 -1.75 -1.02 9.50
C HIS A 67 -2.80 -2.04 9.05
N HIS A 68 -2.49 -3.33 9.24
CA HIS A 68 -3.40 -4.44 8.97
C HIS A 68 -4.72 -4.26 9.73
N ASP A 69 -5.81 -4.80 9.18
CA ASP A 69 -7.09 -4.80 9.87
C ASP A 69 -6.96 -5.55 11.21
N PRO A 70 -7.36 -4.95 12.34
CA PRO A 70 -7.24 -5.58 13.65
C PRO A 70 -8.05 -6.88 13.79
N ASP A 71 -9.08 -7.08 12.98
CA ASP A 71 -9.86 -8.31 12.95
C ASP A 71 -9.22 -9.40 12.06
N ARG A 72 -8.12 -9.09 11.36
CA ARG A 72 -7.42 -10.04 10.49
C ARG A 72 -6.55 -10.99 11.32
N THR A 73 -6.74 -12.28 11.08
CA THR A 73 -5.98 -13.34 11.73
C THR A 73 -4.59 -13.52 11.09
N ASP A 74 -3.65 -14.11 11.84
CA ASP A 74 -2.32 -14.44 11.33
C ASP A 74 -2.38 -15.32 10.07
N VAL A 75 -3.31 -16.27 10.00
CA VAL A 75 -3.50 -17.14 8.83
C VAL A 75 -3.86 -16.33 7.59
N GLN A 76 -4.75 -15.34 7.73
CA GLN A 76 -5.12 -14.47 6.62
C GLN A 76 -3.97 -13.54 6.23
N LEU A 77 -3.15 -13.09 7.18
CA LEU A 77 -1.93 -12.33 6.87
C LEU A 77 -0.90 -13.18 6.13
N ASP A 78 -0.74 -14.45 6.48
CA ASP A 78 0.12 -15.39 5.76
C ASP A 78 -0.38 -15.62 4.32
N GLU A 79 -1.70 -15.74 4.12
CA GLU A 79 -2.31 -15.80 2.78
C GLU A 79 -2.04 -14.52 1.97
N PHE A 80 -2.14 -13.35 2.61
CA PHE A 80 -1.82 -12.07 1.97
C PHE A 80 -0.33 -11.97 1.64
N ALA A 81 0.56 -12.49 2.50
CA ALA A 81 1.99 -12.54 2.22
C ALA A 81 2.24 -13.36 0.96
N GLN A 82 1.59 -14.53 0.88
CA GLN A 82 1.69 -15.39 -0.29
C GLN A 82 1.13 -14.73 -1.54
N GLU A 83 0.06 -13.93 -1.45
CA GLU A 83 -0.53 -13.29 -2.62
C GLU A 83 0.27 -12.07 -3.08
N TYR A 84 0.59 -11.14 -2.17
CA TYR A 84 1.09 -9.81 -2.49
C TYR A 84 2.61 -9.67 -2.47
N CYS A 85 3.32 -10.50 -1.70
CA CYS A 85 4.75 -10.37 -1.46
C CYS A 85 5.61 -11.26 -2.37
N GLN A 86 5.05 -11.73 -3.49
CA GLN A 86 5.81 -12.50 -4.48
C GLN A 86 6.68 -11.57 -5.32
N SER A 87 8.00 -11.76 -5.24
CA SER A 87 8.98 -10.98 -6.00
C SER A 87 8.67 -10.99 -7.50
N GLY A 88 8.66 -9.80 -8.11
CA GLY A 88 8.38 -9.61 -9.54
C GLY A 88 6.91 -9.72 -9.96
N LYS A 89 5.99 -10.13 -9.08
CA LYS A 89 4.57 -10.33 -9.45
C LYS A 89 3.87 -9.02 -9.80
N TYR A 90 4.15 -7.95 -9.05
CA TYR A 90 3.49 -6.65 -9.21
C TYR A 90 4.41 -5.54 -9.74
N GLY A 91 5.63 -5.89 -10.15
CA GLY A 91 6.65 -4.93 -10.58
C GLY A 91 7.98 -5.18 -9.89
N GLU A 92 8.86 -4.18 -9.96
CA GLU A 92 10.23 -4.24 -9.45
C GLU A 92 10.31 -3.91 -7.95
N THR A 93 9.30 -3.24 -7.38
CA THR A 93 9.25 -2.95 -5.95
C THR A 93 9.15 -4.27 -5.17
N GLU A 94 10.07 -4.48 -4.22
CA GLU A 94 9.99 -5.57 -3.27
C GLU A 94 8.91 -5.27 -2.23
N ILE A 95 7.99 -6.19 -1.99
CA ILE A 95 6.82 -5.98 -1.14
C ILE A 95 6.89 -6.96 0.03
N PHE A 96 6.62 -6.48 1.24
CA PHE A 96 6.47 -7.33 2.42
C PHE A 96 5.42 -6.77 3.39
N LEU A 97 4.83 -7.65 4.21
CA LEU A 97 3.96 -7.26 5.32
C LEU A 97 4.82 -6.90 6.53
N ALA A 98 4.66 -5.69 7.04
CA ALA A 98 5.27 -5.28 8.29
C ALA A 98 4.67 -6.06 9.47
N ARG A 99 5.48 -6.36 10.48
CA ARG A 99 5.05 -7.04 11.71
C ARG A 99 5.75 -6.45 12.93
N GLU A 100 5.16 -6.67 14.10
CA GLU A 100 5.74 -6.24 15.37
C GLU A 100 7.17 -6.77 15.54
N GLY A 101 8.08 -5.90 15.98
CA GLY A 101 9.49 -6.25 16.21
C GLY A 101 10.34 -6.46 14.95
N MET A 102 9.81 -6.22 13.75
CA MET A 102 10.59 -6.29 12.51
C MET A 102 11.68 -5.21 12.49
N ILE A 103 12.88 -5.59 12.08
CA ILE A 103 14.05 -4.70 11.89
C ILE A 103 14.44 -4.79 10.41
N ILE A 104 14.70 -3.62 9.80
CA ILE A 104 15.08 -3.49 8.40
C ILE A 104 16.39 -2.70 8.34
N ASP A 105 17.35 -3.22 7.59
CA ASP A 105 18.60 -2.54 7.26
C ASP A 105 18.46 -1.88 5.88
N LEU A 106 18.90 -0.62 5.75
CA LEU A 106 18.82 0.19 4.53
C LEU A 106 20.21 0.57 4.00
#